data_AF-A0A9D7RWX4-F1
#
_entry.id   AF-A0A9D7RWX4-F1
#
_cell.length_a   1.000
_cell.length_b   1.000
_cell.length_c   1.000
_cell.angle_alpha   90.00
_cell.angle_beta   90.00
_cell.angle_gamma   90.00
#
_symmetry.space_group_name_H-M   'P 1'
#
loop_
_entity.id
_entity.type
_entity.pdbx_description
1 polymer ?
#
loop_
_entity_poly.entity_id
_entity_poly.type
_entity_poly.pdbx_seq_one_letter_code
_entity_poly.pdbx_strand_id
1 'polypeptide(L)'
;MLTEAEVMPDIGQHIVSPIADVNLLYFDMASKNNIDYWQYVSTKVTNDQNLVNTTLNRDVLIAVNEQNAAAIQKTAIDLRDQGKVHDAKALLDEMAETLKKAGELLASPRLTKYSETLEQSAQTIENDAQWNENRKQNTSTMFSVSFNVS
;
A
#
# COMPACT_ATOMS: atom_id res chain seq x y z
N MET A 1 11.39 0.02 -1.43
CA MET A 1 10.65 -0.74 -2.45
C MET A 1 9.95 -1.87 -1.73
N LEU A 2 8.62 -1.97 -1.86
CA LEU A 2 7.84 -3.04 -1.24
C LEU A 2 7.51 -4.07 -2.33
N THR A 3 7.62 -5.35 -2.00
CA THR A 3 7.36 -6.46 -2.92
C THR A 3 6.29 -7.35 -2.32
N GLU A 4 5.26 -7.65 -3.10
CA GLU A 4 4.20 -8.59 -2.72
C GLU A 4 4.39 -9.90 -3.49
N ALA A 5 4.24 -11.04 -2.80
CA ALA A 5 4.35 -12.36 -3.39
C ALA A 5 3.27 -13.28 -2.83
N GLU A 6 2.50 -13.91 -3.72
CA GLU A 6 1.53 -14.95 -3.36
C GLU A 6 2.21 -16.32 -3.39
N VAL A 7 2.05 -17.12 -2.33
CA VAL A 7 2.69 -18.43 -2.19
C VAL A 7 1.61 -19.49 -2.03
N MET A 8 1.62 -20.51 -2.89
CA MET A 8 0.71 -21.64 -2.75
C MET A 8 1.09 -22.47 -1.52
N PRO A 9 0.15 -22.79 -0.61
CA PRO A 9 0.45 -23.60 0.56
C PRO A 9 0.67 -25.06 0.14
N ASP A 10 1.87 -25.59 0.36
CA ASP A 10 2.05 -27.04 0.42
C ASP A 10 1.47 -27.53 1.77
N ILE A 11 0.39 -28.28 1.70
CA ILE A 11 -0.41 -28.72 2.86
C ILE A 11 0.32 -29.84 3.63
N GLY A 12 1.49 -30.29 3.14
CA GLY A 12 2.33 -31.31 3.75
C GLY A 12 3.44 -30.74 4.64
N GLN A 13 3.14 -30.62 5.94
CA GLN A 13 4.11 -30.40 7.04
C GLN A 13 4.72 -28.99 7.15
N HIS A 14 5.20 -28.67 8.37
CA HIS A 14 5.85 -27.41 8.74
C HIS A 14 7.14 -27.18 7.94
N ILE A 15 7.02 -26.80 6.68
CA ILE A 15 8.15 -26.50 5.81
C ILE A 15 8.31 -24.98 5.82
N VAL A 16 9.43 -24.51 6.36
CA VAL A 16 9.89 -23.15 6.11
C VAL A 16 10.27 -23.10 4.64
N SER A 17 9.47 -22.42 3.82
CA SER A 17 9.68 -22.34 2.39
C SER A 17 10.32 -21.01 2.03
N PRO A 18 11.45 -20.99 1.29
CA PRO A 18 11.98 -19.74 0.74
C PRO A 18 10.96 -19.17 -0.26
N ILE A 19 10.70 -17.87 -0.16
CA ILE A 19 9.73 -17.15 -1.01
C ILE A 19 10.46 -16.30 -2.04
N ALA A 20 11.51 -15.60 -1.61
CA ALA A 20 12.22 -14.65 -2.44
C ALA A 20 13.66 -14.46 -1.96
N ASP A 21 14.54 -14.26 -2.94
CA ASP A 21 15.91 -13.80 -2.76
C ASP A 21 15.98 -12.34 -3.19
N VAL A 22 16.36 -11.45 -2.26
CA VAL A 22 16.59 -10.03 -2.57
C VAL A 22 18.09 -9.81 -2.65
N ASN A 23 18.56 -9.54 -3.86
CA ASN A 23 19.92 -9.07 -4.11
C ASN A 23 19.88 -7.56 -4.40
N LEU A 24 20.65 -6.78 -3.62
CA LEU A 24 20.89 -5.37 -3.86
C LEU A 24 22.38 -5.14 -4.13
N LEU A 25 22.69 -4.85 -5.40
CA LEU A 25 23.99 -4.34 -5.80
C LEU A 25 23.95 -2.81 -5.87
N TYR A 26 24.76 -2.14 -5.05
CA TYR A 26 24.85 -0.69 -5.07
C TYR A 26 26.29 -0.19 -4.94
N PHE A 27 26.58 0.94 -5.58
CA PHE A 27 27.87 1.60 -5.45
C PHE A 27 27.86 2.50 -4.22
N ASP A 28 28.63 2.15 -3.21
CA ASP A 28 28.82 3.00 -2.04
C ASP A 28 29.80 4.12 -2.37
N MET A 29 29.32 5.37 -2.32
CA MET A 29 30.13 6.55 -2.60
C MET A 29 31.18 6.84 -1.52
N ALA A 30 30.98 6.38 -0.29
CA ALA A 30 31.94 6.57 0.80
C ALA A 30 33.15 5.65 0.65
N SER A 31 32.90 4.35 0.41
CA SER A 31 33.96 3.36 0.19
C SER A 31 34.44 3.28 -1.27
N LYS A 32 33.73 3.91 -2.21
CA LYS A 32 33.97 3.86 -3.67
C LYS A 32 33.99 2.44 -4.23
N ASN A 33 33.24 1.54 -3.62
CA ASN A 33 33.15 0.14 -4.00
C ASN A 33 31.70 -0.26 -4.28
N ASN A 34 31.52 -1.27 -5.13
CA ASN A 34 30.24 -1.95 -5.23
C ASN A 34 30.06 -2.85 -4.01
N ILE A 35 28.95 -2.69 -3.30
CA ILE A 35 28.52 -3.54 -2.20
C ILE A 35 27.37 -4.39 -2.70
N ASP A 36 27.44 -5.68 -2.40
CA ASP A 36 26.43 -6.67 -2.74
C ASP A 36 25.77 -7.13 -1.43
N TYR A 37 24.47 -6.90 -1.30
CA TYR A 37 23.69 -7.24 -0.12
C TYR A 37 22.65 -8.30 -0.46
N TRP A 38 22.61 -9.36 0.33
CA TRP A 38 21.76 -10.52 0.11
C TRP A 38 20.82 -10.71 1.30
N GLN A 39 19.54 -10.86 1.03
CA GLN A 39 18.55 -11.18 2.03
C GLN A 39 17.60 -12.27 1.54
N TYR A 40 17.39 -13.27 2.41
CA TYR A 40 16.48 -14.38 2.18
C TYR A 40 15.17 -14.12 2.93
N VAL A 41 14.04 -14.28 2.24
CA VAL A 41 12.71 -14.19 2.83
C VAL A 41 12.06 -15.58 2.78
N SER A 42 11.60 -16.07 3.92
CA SER A 42 10.96 -17.38 4.06
C SER A 42 9.60 -17.26 4.75
N THR A 43 8.66 -18.13 4.39
CA THR A 43 7.36 -18.28 5.07
C THR A 43 7.29 -19.57 5.86
N LYS A 44 6.49 -19.57 6.93
CA LYS A 44 6.05 -20.78 7.62
C LYS A 44 4.53 -20.84 7.52
N VAL A 45 4.02 -21.93 6.92
CA VAL A 45 2.58 -22.18 6.83
C VAL A 45 2.09 -22.80 8.15
N THR A 46 0.94 -22.34 8.65
CA THR A 46 0.29 -22.85 9.85
C THR A 46 -1.23 -22.81 9.71
N ASN A 47 -1.92 -23.78 10.31
CA ASN A 47 -3.38 -23.81 10.40
C ASN A 47 -3.91 -23.13 11.67
N ASP A 48 -3.02 -22.64 12.55
CA ASP A 48 -3.40 -21.90 13.75
C ASP A 48 -3.62 -20.42 13.44
N GLN A 49 -4.89 -20.02 13.34
CA GLN A 49 -5.28 -18.63 13.05
C GLN A 49 -4.78 -17.64 14.11
N ASN A 50 -4.64 -18.05 15.38
CA ASN A 50 -4.12 -17.17 16.43
C ASN A 50 -2.63 -16.90 16.23
N LEU A 51 -1.87 -17.91 15.80
CA LEU A 51 -0.46 -17.75 15.45
C LEU A 51 -0.28 -16.84 14.22
N VAL A 52 -1.17 -16.94 13.22
CA VAL A 52 -1.17 -16.03 12.07
C VAL A 52 -1.38 -14.59 12.54
N ASN A 53 -2.44 -14.34 13.32
CA ASN A 53 -2.80 -13.00 13.80
C ASN A 53 -1.72 -12.35 14.67
N THR A 54 -0.94 -13.15 15.41
CA THR A 54 0.14 -12.66 16.28
C THR A 54 1.48 -12.48 15.54
N THR A 55 1.64 -13.11 14.36
CA THR A 55 2.86 -13.04 13.53
C THR A 55 2.75 -12.00 12.41
N LEU A 56 1.62 -11.28 12.31
CA LEU A 56 1.44 -10.21 11.32
C LEU A 56 2.47 -9.09 11.53
N ASN A 57 3.24 -8.80 10.48
CA ASN A 57 4.07 -7.62 10.45
C ASN A 57 3.19 -6.39 10.17
N ARG A 58 2.81 -5.70 11.24
CA ARG A 58 1.94 -4.52 11.19
C ARG A 58 2.47 -3.43 10.26
N ASP A 59 3.77 -3.14 10.32
CA ASP A 59 4.38 -2.06 9.54
C ASP A 59 4.33 -2.36 8.04
N VAL A 60 4.58 -3.61 7.66
CA VAL A 60 4.45 -4.05 6.26
C VAL A 60 3.01 -3.94 5.79
N LEU A 61 2.04 -4.38 6.60
CA LEU A 61 0.62 -4.28 6.23
C LEU A 61 0.14 -2.83 6.11
N ILE A 62 0.61 -1.94 6.99
CA ILE A 62 0.33 -0.51 6.88
C ILE A 62 0.90 0.04 5.56
N ALA A 63 2.17 -0.28 5.25
CA ALA A 63 2.82 0.21 4.02
C ALA A 63 2.16 -0.32 2.74
N VAL A 64 1.69 -1.58 2.73
CA VAL A 64 0.92 -2.15 1.61
C VAL A 64 -0.41 -1.41 1.41
N ASN A 65 -1.17 -1.20 2.49
CA ASN A 65 -2.45 -0.48 2.42
C ASN A 65 -2.27 0.95 1.92
N GLU A 66 -1.20 1.63 2.30
CA GLU A 66 -0.86 2.97 1.81
C GLU A 66 -0.53 2.99 0.31
N GLN A 67 0.22 2.00 -0.17
CA GLN A 67 0.55 1.87 -1.59
C GLN A 67 -0.69 1.58 -2.43
N ASN A 68 -1.56 0.69 -1.96
CA ASN A 68 -2.83 0.40 -2.62
C ASN A 68 -3.72 1.64 -2.68
N ALA A 69 -3.82 2.38 -1.57
CA ALA A 69 -4.57 3.64 -1.53
C ALA A 69 -4.05 4.68 -2.53
N ALA A 70 -2.73 4.84 -2.64
CA ALA A 70 -2.12 5.75 -3.61
C ALA A 70 -2.42 5.32 -5.06
N ALA A 71 -2.33 4.02 -5.36
CA ALA A 71 -2.64 3.48 -6.70
C ALA A 71 -4.14 3.66 -7.05
N ILE A 72 -5.03 3.44 -6.09
CA ILE A 72 -6.47 3.68 -6.26
C ILE A 72 -6.75 5.16 -6.49
N GLN A 73 -6.14 6.06 -5.72
CA GLN A 73 -6.33 7.49 -5.88
C GLN A 73 -5.91 7.97 -7.28
N LYS A 74 -4.81 7.44 -7.82
CA LYS A 74 -4.40 7.69 -9.20
C LYS A 74 -5.45 7.20 -10.20
N THR A 75 -5.91 5.96 -10.03
CA THR A 75 -6.93 5.37 -10.91
C THR A 75 -8.24 6.17 -10.90
N ALA A 76 -8.65 6.65 -9.72
CA ALA A 76 -9.83 7.50 -9.59
C ALA A 76 -9.67 8.84 -10.33
N ILE A 77 -8.48 9.47 -10.26
CA ILE A 77 -8.19 10.68 -11.05
C ILE A 77 -8.29 10.39 -12.55
N ASP A 78 -7.72 9.28 -13.01
CA ASP A 78 -7.76 8.89 -14.42
C ASP A 78 -9.19 8.59 -14.89
N LEU A 79 -10.02 7.95 -14.05
CA LEU A 79 -11.45 7.71 -14.33
C LEU A 79 -12.23 9.02 -14.40
N ARG A 80 -11.95 9.95 -13.49
CA ARG A 80 -12.59 11.27 -13.50
C ARG A 80 -12.23 12.08 -14.74
N ASP A 81 -10.96 12.06 -15.15
CA ASP A 81 -10.49 12.70 -16.38
C ASP A 81 -11.17 12.11 -17.64
N GLN A 82 -11.59 10.84 -17.60
CA GLN A 82 -12.39 10.20 -18.65
C GLN A 82 -13.89 10.55 -18.59
N GLY A 83 -14.32 11.38 -17.63
CA GLY A 83 -15.73 11.71 -17.39
C GLY A 83 -16.48 10.64 -16.57
N LYS A 84 -15.82 9.59 -16.07
CA LYS A 84 -16.42 8.53 -15.26
C LYS A 84 -16.42 8.91 -13.77
N VAL A 85 -17.13 10.00 -13.46
CA VAL A 85 -17.15 10.62 -12.13
C VAL A 85 -17.66 9.66 -11.06
N HIS A 86 -18.75 8.96 -11.37
CA HIS A 86 -19.38 8.03 -10.44
C HIS A 86 -18.46 6.83 -10.12
N ASP A 87 -17.81 6.27 -11.14
CA ASP A 87 -16.86 5.16 -10.95
C ASP A 87 -15.64 5.60 -10.14
N ALA A 88 -15.12 6.80 -10.40
CA ALA A 88 -14.01 7.37 -9.64
C ALA A 88 -14.35 7.56 -8.16
N LYS A 89 -15.56 8.06 -7.86
CA LYS A 89 -16.06 8.23 -6.50
C LYS A 89 -16.21 6.89 -5.79
N ALA A 90 -16.90 5.93 -6.42
CA ALA A 90 -17.10 4.61 -5.85
C ALA A 90 -15.77 3.92 -5.47
N LEU A 91 -14.75 4.07 -6.33
CA LEU A 91 -13.43 3.50 -6.07
C LEU A 91 -12.74 4.15 -4.86
N LEU A 92 -12.89 5.47 -4.68
CA LEU A 92 -12.35 6.18 -3.52
C LEU A 92 -13.08 5.82 -2.22
N ASP A 93 -14.41 5.70 -2.27
CA ASP A 93 -15.25 5.31 -1.14
C ASP A 93 -14.92 3.87 -0.67
N GLU A 94 -14.80 2.93 -1.60
CA GLU A 94 -14.44 1.53 -1.29
C GLU A 94 -13.06 1.43 -0.62
N MET A 95 -12.08 2.19 -1.14
CA MET A 95 -10.75 2.22 -0.57
C MET A 95 -10.72 2.91 0.80
N ALA A 96 -11.52 3.96 1.01
CA ALA A 96 -11.67 4.59 2.31
C ALA A 96 -12.19 3.58 3.35
N GLU A 97 -13.27 2.86 3.03
CA GLU A 97 -13.79 1.83 3.94
C GLU A 97 -12.75 0.74 4.27
N THR A 98 -11.96 0.35 3.27
CA THR A 98 -10.88 -0.63 3.43
C THR A 98 -9.80 -0.11 4.38
N LEU A 99 -9.35 1.14 4.20
CA LEU A 99 -8.36 1.78 5.07
C LEU A 99 -8.88 1.98 6.50
N LYS A 100 -10.17 2.30 6.67
CA LYS A 100 -10.79 2.44 7.98
C LYS A 100 -10.75 1.11 8.75
N LYS A 101 -11.20 0.02 8.12
CA LYS A 101 -11.17 -1.33 8.71
C LYS A 101 -9.74 -1.77 9.02
N ALA A 102 -8.79 -1.52 8.11
CA ALA A 102 -7.39 -1.82 8.32
C ALA A 102 -6.78 -0.98 9.45
N GLY A 103 -7.14 0.30 9.56
CA GLY A 103 -6.73 1.19 10.64
C GLY A 103 -7.20 0.72 12.01
N GLU A 104 -8.46 0.27 12.12
CA GLU A 104 -9.01 -0.33 13.34
C GLU A 104 -8.30 -1.65 13.70
N LEU A 105 -8.14 -2.55 12.74
CA LEU A 105 -7.50 -3.86 12.94
C LEU A 105 -6.03 -3.73 13.36
N LEU A 106 -5.29 -2.84 12.71
CA LEU A 106 -3.86 -2.66 12.93
C LEU A 106 -3.56 -1.63 14.03
N ALA A 107 -4.59 -0.96 14.57
CA ALA A 107 -4.47 0.18 15.47
C ALA A 107 -3.56 1.29 14.90
N SER A 108 -3.77 1.64 13.63
CA SER A 108 -2.97 2.62 12.88
C SER A 108 -3.76 3.91 12.65
N PRO A 109 -3.51 4.97 13.44
CA PRO A 109 -4.12 6.29 13.21
C PRO A 109 -3.80 6.86 11.83
N ARG A 110 -2.66 6.46 11.25
CA ARG A 110 -2.23 6.90 9.91
C ARG A 110 -3.17 6.38 8.83
N LEU A 111 -3.57 5.10 8.89
CA LEU A 111 -4.54 4.53 7.95
C LEU A 111 -5.93 5.14 8.13
N THR A 112 -6.37 5.37 9.37
CA THR A 112 -7.63 6.06 9.66
C THR A 112 -7.65 7.47 9.07
N LYS A 113 -6.58 8.24 9.25
CA LYS A 113 -6.47 9.58 8.66
C LYS A 113 -6.45 9.56 7.13
N TYR A 114 -5.81 8.55 6.53
CA TYR A 114 -5.80 8.41 5.08
C TYR A 114 -7.20 8.03 4.55
N SER A 115 -7.95 7.18 5.26
CA SER A 115 -9.37 6.94 4.97
C SER A 115 -10.16 8.24 4.89
N GLU A 116 -10.07 9.11 5.91
CA GLU A 116 -10.77 10.40 5.94
C GLU A 116 -10.40 11.29 4.74
N THR A 117 -9.14 11.23 4.31
CA THR A 117 -8.66 11.98 3.14
C THR A 117 -9.26 11.44 1.84
N LEU A 118 -9.43 10.12 1.72
CA LEU A 118 -10.10 9.49 0.57
C LEU A 118 -11.60 9.79 0.56
N GLU A 119 -12.28 9.80 1.70
CA GLU A 119 -13.69 10.20 1.81
C GLU A 119 -13.89 11.66 1.35
N GLN A 120 -13.01 12.58 1.78
CA GLN A 120 -13.03 13.97 1.32
C GLN A 120 -12.73 14.08 -0.19
N SER A 121 -11.81 13.25 -0.69
CA SER A 121 -11.50 13.19 -2.12
C SER A 121 -12.71 12.70 -2.93
N ALA A 122 -13.44 11.69 -2.43
CA ALA A 122 -14.65 11.16 -3.05
C ALA A 122 -15.79 12.18 -3.08
N GLN A 123 -15.91 13.05 -2.07
CA GLN A 123 -16.89 14.14 -2.06
C GLN A 123 -16.51 15.26 -3.04
N THR A 124 -15.23 15.61 -3.09
CA THR A 124 -14.76 16.72 -3.94
C THR A 124 -14.60 16.35 -5.40
N ILE A 125 -14.46 15.05 -5.72
CA ILE A 125 -14.31 14.59 -7.11
C ILE A 125 -15.53 14.93 -7.96
N GLU A 126 -16.72 15.07 -7.40
CA GLU A 126 -17.94 15.44 -8.13
C GLU A 126 -18.01 16.93 -8.52
N ASN A 127 -17.19 17.79 -7.91
CA ASN A 127 -17.23 19.23 -8.13
C ASN A 127 -16.37 19.68 -9.32
N ASP A 128 -17.00 19.87 -10.48
CA ASP A 128 -16.34 20.31 -11.72
C ASP A 128 -15.60 21.66 -11.56
N ALA A 129 -16.14 22.61 -10.78
CA ALA A 129 -15.55 23.94 -10.61
C ALA A 129 -14.23 23.90 -9.81
N GLN A 130 -14.06 22.90 -8.94
CA GLN A 130 -12.88 22.75 -8.09
C GLN A 130 -11.90 21.67 -8.60
N TRP A 131 -12.27 20.91 -9.65
CA TRP A 131 -11.48 19.77 -10.12
C TRP A 131 -10.04 20.15 -10.51
N ASN A 132 -9.85 21.25 -11.24
CA ASN A 132 -8.52 21.64 -11.72
C ASN A 132 -7.56 22.05 -10.59
N GLU A 133 -8.08 22.63 -9.51
CA GLU A 133 -7.30 23.03 -8.33
C GLU A 133 -7.01 21.80 -7.45
N ASN A 134 -8.04 20.99 -7.19
CA ASN A 134 -7.93 19.75 -6.42
C ASN A 134 -7.04 18.70 -7.09
N ARG A 135 -7.04 18.62 -8.43
CA ARG A 135 -6.17 17.71 -9.20
C ARG A 135 -4.70 17.93 -8.86
N LYS A 136 -4.24 19.18 -8.85
CA LYS A 136 -2.84 19.52 -8.57
C LYS A 136 -2.48 19.16 -7.12
N GLN A 137 -3.37 19.46 -6.18
CA GLN A 137 -3.16 19.19 -4.77
C GLN A 137 -3.18 17.69 -4.45
N ASN A 138 -4.08 16.93 -5.06
CA ASN A 138 -4.17 15.47 -4.92
C ASN A 138 -2.95 14.78 -5.51
N THR A 139 -2.50 15.24 -6.68
CA THR A 139 -1.25 14.74 -7.30
C THR A 139 -0.05 14.99 -6.40
N SER A 140 0.09 16.22 -5.86
CA SER A 140 1.21 16.57 -4.97
C SER A 140 1.21 15.77 -3.66
N THR A 141 0.02 15.55 -3.09
CA THR A 141 -0.13 14.76 -1.84
C THR A 141 0.20 13.29 -2.08
N MET A 142 -0.19 12.72 -3.22
CA MET A 142 0.19 11.35 -3.59
C MET A 142 1.71 11.17 -3.65
N PHE A 143 2.42 12.11 -4.29
CA PHE A 143 3.88 12.05 -4.41
C PHE A 143 4.62 12.14 -3.06
N SER A 144 4.11 12.89 -2.08
CA SER A 144 4.74 12.99 -0.77
C SER A 144 4.51 11.75 0.12
N VAL A 145 3.39 11.04 -0.06
CA VAL A 145 3.12 9.78 0.64
C VAL A 145 4.00 8.65 0.10
N SER A 146 4.24 8.60 -1.21
CA SER A 146 5.11 7.60 -1.84
C SER A 146 6.58 7.67 -1.40
N PHE A 147 7.04 8.83 -0.90
CA PHE A 147 8.43 9.05 -0.47
C PHE A 147 8.70 8.77 1.02
N ASN A 148 7.67 8.77 1.86
CA ASN A 148 7.83 8.55 3.31
C ASN A 148 7.84 7.07 3.73
N VAL A 149 7.87 6.14 2.77
CA VAL A 149 8.10 4.72 3.02
C VAL A 149 9.61 4.46 2.93
N SER A 150 10.35 4.84 3.97
CA SER A 150 11.79 4.55 4.16
C SER A 150 12.02 3.85 5.48
#